data_AF-A0A1G7CVP7-F1
#
_entry.id   AF-A0A1G7CVP7-F1
#
_cell.length_a   1.000
_cell.length_b   1.000
_cell.length_c   1.000
_cell.angle_alpha   90.00
_cell.angle_beta   90.00
_cell.angle_gamma   90.00
#
_symmetry.space_group_name_H-M   'P 1'
#
loop_
_entity.id
_entity.type
_entity.pdbx_description
1 polymer ?
#
loop_
_entity_poly.entity_id
_entity_poly.type
_entity_poly.pdbx_seq_one_letter_code
_entity_poly.pdbx_strand_id
1 'polypeptide(L)'
;MDFAIFEEIILLSSLFRMSRAILIRLLFWIDMSKLFELYVYSLLKDAHGSTIQYQPSKDVKRQNHGCYGDIDFLKLDEKILNDTKYKEVYKDEYKIEDIRQLSGYARDYCIGKNRSIESDKIMDCIIICPDKNANEHFKNKELKETAIKQFTKFYKCRIKLPSR
;
A
#
# COMPACT_ATOMS: atom_id res chain seq x y z
N MET A 1 32.24 -46.99 -37.38
CA MET A 1 31.10 -46.06 -37.38
C MET A 1 30.52 -46.14 -35.99
N ASP A 2 30.89 -45.16 -35.18
CA ASP A 2 31.31 -45.38 -33.80
C ASP A 2 30.17 -45.26 -32.80
N PHE A 3 30.06 -46.25 -31.91
CA PHE A 3 29.18 -46.26 -30.74
C PHE A 3 29.38 -45.03 -29.83
N ALA A 4 30.53 -44.36 -29.93
CA ALA A 4 30.84 -43.13 -29.19
C ALA A 4 29.96 -41.93 -29.61
N ILE A 5 29.54 -41.86 -30.88
CA ILE A 5 28.75 -40.72 -31.40
C ILE A 5 27.31 -40.77 -30.89
N PHE A 6 26.78 -41.97 -30.60
CA PHE A 6 25.38 -42.12 -30.14
C PHE A 6 25.20 -41.76 -28.65
N GLU A 7 26.19 -42.09 -27.80
CA GLU A 7 26.22 -41.68 -26.39
C GLU A 7 26.43 -40.16 -26.23
N GLU A 8 27.27 -39.53 -27.06
CA GLU A 8 27.42 -38.07 -27.07
C GLU A 8 26.12 -37.34 -27.45
N ILE A 9 25.32 -37.88 -28.38
CA ILE A 9 24.03 -37.27 -28.77
C ILE A 9 22.98 -37.41 -27.66
N ILE A 10 22.98 -38.50 -26.89
CA ILE A 10 22.06 -38.67 -25.75
C ILE A 10 22.48 -37.76 -24.59
N LEU A 11 23.78 -37.62 -24.31
CA LEU A 11 24.31 -36.63 -23.36
C LEU A 11 24.05 -35.18 -23.80
N LEU A 12 24.20 -34.85 -25.09
CA LEU A 12 23.85 -33.54 -25.65
C LEU A 12 22.34 -33.27 -25.60
N SER A 13 21.49 -34.28 -25.82
CA SER A 13 20.03 -34.13 -25.74
C SER A 13 19.52 -33.99 -24.30
N SER A 14 20.22 -34.60 -23.32
CA SER A 14 19.93 -34.44 -21.89
C SER A 14 20.51 -33.15 -21.30
N LEU A 15 21.66 -32.67 -21.78
CA LEU A 15 22.18 -31.33 -21.46
C LEU A 15 21.34 -30.20 -22.09
N PHE A 16 20.81 -30.40 -23.30
CA PHE A 16 19.99 -29.39 -23.98
C PHE A 16 18.55 -29.32 -23.44
N ARG A 17 18.10 -30.35 -22.71
CA ARG A 17 16.80 -30.39 -22.05
C ARG A 17 16.82 -29.88 -20.61
N MET A 18 17.98 -29.41 -20.14
CA MET A 18 18.20 -28.99 -18.75
C MET A 18 18.84 -27.60 -18.58
N SER A 19 18.57 -26.64 -19.48
CA SER A 19 19.04 -25.25 -19.23
C SER A 19 18.35 -24.11 -20.00
N ARG A 20 17.20 -24.31 -20.66
CA ARG A 20 16.46 -23.19 -21.29
C ARG A 20 15.41 -22.51 -20.40
N ALA A 21 15.50 -22.74 -19.10
CA ALA A 21 14.89 -21.90 -18.07
C ALA A 21 15.95 -21.41 -17.05
N ILE A 22 17.21 -21.29 -17.48
CA ILE A 22 18.20 -20.46 -16.80
C ILE A 22 17.81 -19.01 -17.14
N LEU A 23 16.86 -18.43 -16.41
CA LEU A 23 17.12 -17.77 -15.14
C LEU A 23 18.03 -16.55 -15.33
N ILE A 24 17.74 -15.72 -16.34
CA ILE A 24 17.82 -14.26 -16.14
C ILE A 24 16.64 -13.89 -15.23
N ARG A 25 16.69 -14.38 -13.99
CA ARG A 25 15.99 -13.72 -12.90
C ARG A 25 16.75 -12.42 -12.76
N LEU A 26 16.31 -11.38 -13.46
CA LEU A 26 16.76 -10.02 -13.15
C LEU A 26 16.61 -9.92 -11.64
N LEU A 27 17.74 -9.79 -10.92
CA LEU A 27 17.74 -9.61 -9.48
C LEU A 27 17.30 -8.16 -9.25
N PHE A 28 16.00 -7.92 -9.35
CA PHE A 28 15.40 -6.65 -8.98
C PHE A 28 14.86 -6.75 -7.56
N TRP A 29 15.12 -5.72 -6.78
CA TRP A 29 14.63 -5.58 -5.42
C TRP A 29 13.27 -4.89 -5.51
N ILE A 30 12.21 -5.58 -5.10
CA ILE A 30 10.86 -5.01 -5.04
C ILE A 30 10.62 -4.50 -3.63
N ASP A 31 10.31 -3.21 -3.52
CA ASP A 31 9.72 -2.68 -2.29
C ASP A 31 8.26 -3.12 -2.20
N MET A 32 8.00 -4.15 -1.38
CA MET A 32 6.66 -4.69 -1.16
C MET A 32 5.72 -3.69 -0.49
N SER A 33 6.24 -2.80 0.36
CA SER A 33 5.42 -1.78 1.00
C SER A 33 4.93 -0.78 -0.04
N LYS A 34 5.84 -0.34 -0.93
CA LYS A 34 5.49 0.56 -2.03
C LYS A 34 4.54 -0.08 -3.04
N LEU A 35 4.76 -1.36 -3.35
CA LEU A 35 3.87 -2.12 -4.22
C LEU A 35 2.45 -2.21 -3.62
N PHE A 36 2.34 -2.48 -2.32
CA PHE A 36 1.06 -2.51 -1.62
C PHE A 36 0.37 -1.15 -1.60
N GLU A 37 1.11 -0.07 -1.37
CA GLU A 37 0.61 1.31 -1.48
C GLU A 37 -0.01 1.56 -2.86
N LEU A 38 0.70 1.24 -3.94
CA LEU A 38 0.21 1.41 -5.32
C LEU A 38 -1.00 0.50 -5.64
N TYR A 39 -1.03 -0.71 -5.09
CA TYR A 39 -2.17 -1.62 -5.24
C TYR A 39 -3.43 -1.08 -4.54
N VAL A 40 -3.29 -0.59 -3.30
CA VAL A 40 -4.40 0.03 -2.58
C VAL A 40 -4.86 1.30 -3.30
N TYR A 41 -3.93 2.08 -3.84
CA TYR A 41 -4.23 3.27 -4.63
C TYR A 41 -5.14 2.95 -5.82
N SER A 42 -4.80 1.93 -6.61
CA SER A 42 -5.61 1.57 -7.78
C SER A 42 -7.04 1.20 -7.37
N LEU A 43 -7.19 0.40 -6.32
CA LEU A 43 -8.51 0.01 -5.81
C LEU A 43 -9.31 1.20 -5.25
N LEU A 44 -8.66 2.11 -4.51
CA LEU A 44 -9.32 3.31 -3.98
C LEU A 44 -9.75 4.24 -5.10
N LYS A 45 -8.92 4.40 -6.13
CA LYS A 45 -9.22 5.22 -7.30
C LYS A 45 -10.37 4.62 -8.14
N ASP A 46 -10.43 3.30 -8.26
CA ASP A 46 -11.53 2.62 -8.95
C ASP A 46 -12.86 2.77 -8.19
N ALA A 47 -12.82 2.82 -6.85
CA ALA A 47 -14.02 2.94 -6.02
C ALA A 47 -14.51 4.38 -5.83
N HIS A 48 -13.59 5.34 -5.69
CA HIS A 48 -13.90 6.72 -5.28
C HIS A 48 -13.50 7.78 -6.31
N GLY A 49 -12.83 7.40 -7.39
CA GLY A 49 -12.49 8.29 -8.50
C GLY A 49 -11.49 9.38 -8.10
N SER A 50 -11.79 10.62 -8.50
CA SER A 50 -10.91 11.79 -8.33
C SER A 50 -10.89 12.37 -6.90
N THR A 51 -11.70 11.84 -5.98
CA THR A 51 -11.71 12.31 -4.58
C THR A 51 -10.50 11.85 -3.78
N ILE A 52 -9.79 10.83 -4.27
CA ILE A 52 -8.57 10.29 -3.67
C ILE A 52 -7.35 11.02 -4.24
N GLN A 53 -6.66 11.76 -3.37
CA GLN A 53 -5.36 12.33 -3.66
C GLN A 53 -4.26 11.41 -3.14
N TYR A 54 -3.36 11.02 -4.04
CA TYR A 54 -2.17 10.26 -3.72
C TYR A 54 -1.01 11.19 -3.35
N GLN A 55 -0.38 10.93 -2.21
CA GLN A 55 0.78 11.66 -1.69
C GLN A 55 0.65 13.20 -1.73
N PRO A 56 -0.47 13.76 -1.22
CA PRO A 56 -0.82 15.18 -1.31
C PRO A 56 0.18 16.14 -0.66
N SER A 57 1.06 15.64 0.21
CA SER A 57 2.04 16.43 0.93
C SER A 57 3.36 16.60 0.17
N LYS A 58 3.69 15.71 -0.77
CA LYS A 58 4.86 15.87 -1.65
C LYS A 58 4.75 17.09 -2.54
N ASP A 59 3.53 17.44 -2.93
CA ASP A 59 3.25 18.67 -3.69
C ASP A 59 3.49 19.93 -2.86
N VAL A 60 3.28 19.85 -1.53
CA VAL A 60 3.35 21.00 -0.62
C VAL A 60 4.77 21.21 -0.06
N LYS A 61 5.58 20.15 0.06
CA LYS A 61 7.00 20.23 0.49
C LYS A 61 7.85 21.19 -0.36
N ARG A 62 7.39 21.59 -1.55
CA ARG A 62 8.10 22.54 -2.41
C ARG A 62 7.91 24.01 -2.03
N GLN A 63 7.01 24.35 -1.12
CA GLN A 63 6.57 25.75 -0.95
C GLN A 63 6.71 26.33 0.47
N ASN A 64 6.75 25.55 1.55
CA ASN A 64 6.88 26.13 2.91
C ASN A 64 7.59 25.21 3.90
N HIS A 65 8.57 25.76 4.62
CA HIS A 65 9.26 25.14 5.74
C HIS A 65 8.26 24.93 6.89
N GLY A 66 7.69 23.72 7.02
CA GLY A 66 6.71 23.42 8.07
C GLY A 66 5.80 22.22 7.82
N CYS A 67 5.82 21.64 6.62
CA CYS A 67 5.00 20.47 6.27
C CYS A 67 5.78 19.17 6.52
N TYR A 68 5.32 18.36 7.47
CA TYR A 68 6.07 17.20 7.97
C TYR A 68 5.45 15.85 7.60
N GLY A 69 4.22 15.84 7.07
CA GLY A 69 3.56 14.60 6.68
C GLY A 69 4.01 14.02 5.36
N ASP A 70 4.34 12.72 5.31
CA ASP A 70 4.34 11.92 4.07
C ASP A 70 3.18 10.96 4.17
N ILE A 71 1.98 11.46 3.87
CA ILE A 71 0.77 10.63 3.87
C ILE A 71 0.61 9.94 2.53
N ASP A 72 0.13 8.69 2.55
CA ASP A 72 -0.11 7.93 1.32
C ASP A 72 -1.34 8.45 0.57
N PHE A 73 -2.48 8.61 1.24
CA PHE A 73 -3.71 9.09 0.59
C PHE A 73 -4.53 10.05 1.45
N LEU A 74 -5.17 11.00 0.78
CA LEU A 74 -6.20 11.85 1.36
C LEU A 74 -7.47 11.71 0.53
N LYS A 75 -8.57 11.38 1.22
CA LYS A 75 -9.92 11.41 0.65
C LYS A 75 -10.57 12.76 0.98
N LEU A 76 -10.81 13.58 -0.05
CA LEU A 76 -11.15 15.01 0.10
C LEU A 76 -12.57 15.27 0.65
N ASP A 77 -13.54 14.53 0.15
CA ASP A 77 -14.97 14.66 0.47
C ASP A 77 -15.25 14.34 1.95
N GLU A 78 -14.65 13.26 2.45
CA GLU A 78 -14.84 12.82 3.84
C GLU A 78 -13.72 13.28 4.78
N LYS A 79 -12.69 13.98 4.28
CA LYS A 79 -11.54 14.46 5.05
C LYS A 79 -10.84 13.33 5.82
N ILE A 80 -10.52 12.26 5.10
CA ILE A 80 -9.92 11.04 5.66
C ILE A 80 -8.48 10.91 5.23
N LEU A 81 -7.60 10.75 6.21
CA LEU A 81 -6.21 10.37 6.04
C LEU A 81 -6.09 8.85 6.00
N ASN A 82 -5.50 8.32 4.93
CA ASN A 82 -5.26 6.90 4.79
C ASN A 82 -3.76 6.65 4.69
N ASP A 83 -3.28 5.69 5.46
CA ASP A 83 -1.90 5.22 5.46
C ASP A 83 -1.91 3.70 5.25
N THR A 84 -1.07 3.22 4.34
CA THR A 84 -0.96 1.80 4.03
C THR A 84 0.19 1.15 4.76
N LYS A 85 -0.10 0.02 5.41
CA LYS A 85 0.93 -0.78 6.08
C LYS A 85 0.84 -2.22 5.60
N TYR A 86 1.86 -2.65 4.85
CA TYR A 86 2.06 -4.05 4.49
C TYR A 86 2.61 -4.85 5.68
N LYS A 87 1.78 -5.06 6.71
CA LYS A 87 2.12 -5.81 7.93
C LYS A 87 0.92 -6.63 8.39
N GLU A 88 1.13 -7.94 8.63
CA GLU A 88 0.07 -8.83 9.14
C GLU A 88 -0.32 -8.55 10.60
N VAL A 89 0.56 -7.89 11.37
CA VAL A 89 0.36 -7.50 12.79
C VAL A 89 -0.94 -6.71 13.01
N TYR A 90 -1.44 -6.03 11.96
CA TYR A 90 -2.64 -5.22 12.05
C TYR A 90 -3.96 -6.00 12.18
N LYS A 91 -3.92 -7.34 12.10
CA LYS A 91 -5.09 -8.19 12.22
C LYS A 91 -5.78 -8.03 13.59
N ASP A 92 -5.03 -8.14 14.67
CA ASP A 92 -5.54 -8.05 16.05
C ASP A 92 -4.93 -6.88 16.84
N GLU A 93 -3.77 -6.38 16.42
CA GLU A 93 -3.00 -5.37 17.15
C GLU A 93 -2.76 -4.11 16.32
N TYR A 94 -2.20 -3.06 16.91
CA TYR A 94 -1.76 -1.87 16.20
C TYR A 94 -0.35 -1.50 16.70
N LYS A 95 0.45 -0.83 15.86
CA LYS A 95 1.75 -0.30 16.31
C LYS A 95 1.58 1.15 16.76
N ILE A 96 2.01 1.45 17.99
CA ILE A 96 1.84 2.78 18.58
C ILE A 96 2.61 3.85 17.79
N GLU A 97 3.74 3.49 17.16
CA GLU A 97 4.52 4.38 16.32
C GLU A 97 3.73 4.85 15.10
N ASP A 98 3.03 3.92 14.44
CA ASP A 98 2.22 4.20 13.25
C ASP A 98 1.02 5.11 13.64
N ILE A 99 0.41 4.89 14.82
CA ILE A 99 -0.64 5.77 15.36
C ILE A 99 -0.09 7.17 15.66
N ARG A 100 1.07 7.29 16.32
CA ARG A 100 1.69 8.57 16.66
C ARG A 100 2.02 9.37 15.40
N GLN A 101 2.56 8.70 14.38
CA GLN A 101 2.88 9.30 13.09
C GLN A 101 1.61 9.83 12.40
N LEU A 102 0.60 8.97 12.23
CA LEU A 102 -0.65 9.34 11.57
C LEU A 102 -1.42 10.43 12.34
N SER A 103 -1.34 10.41 13.68
CA SER A 103 -1.87 11.49 14.54
C SER A 103 -1.14 12.82 14.35
N GLY A 104 0.15 12.79 14.03
CA GLY A 104 0.90 13.98 13.63
C GLY A 104 0.37 14.54 12.32
N TYR A 105 0.13 13.67 11.34
CA TYR A 105 -0.36 14.07 10.02
C TYR A 105 -1.79 14.62 10.08
N ALA A 106 -2.65 14.05 10.91
CA ALA A 106 -4.01 14.56 11.16
C ALA A 106 -4.06 16.01 11.66
N ARG A 107 -2.97 16.48 12.25
CA ARG A 107 -2.83 17.83 12.79
C ARG A 107 -1.87 18.71 11.98
N ASP A 108 -1.35 18.20 10.86
CA ASP A 108 -0.49 18.97 9.98
C ASP A 108 -1.34 19.99 9.20
N TYR A 109 -1.17 21.26 9.54
CA TYR A 109 -1.87 22.39 8.92
C TYR A 109 -1.68 22.43 7.40
N CYS A 110 -0.51 22.01 6.88
CA CYS A 110 -0.24 22.00 5.45
C CYS A 110 -1.16 21.06 4.66
N ILE A 111 -1.62 19.98 5.30
CA ILE A 111 -2.52 19.02 4.65
C ILE A 111 -3.90 19.67 4.47
N GLY A 112 -4.39 20.43 5.46
CA GLY A 112 -5.69 21.09 5.43
C GLY A 112 -5.77 22.43 4.69
N LYS A 113 -4.70 23.24 4.72
CA LYS A 113 -4.67 24.64 4.27
C LYS A 113 -5.19 24.87 2.85
N ASN A 114 -4.85 23.98 1.92
CA ASN A 114 -5.19 24.14 0.50
C ASN A 114 -6.46 23.37 0.09
N ARG A 115 -7.22 22.83 1.04
CA ARG A 115 -8.27 21.83 0.79
C ARG A 115 -9.60 22.14 1.47
N SER A 116 -9.81 23.38 1.89
CA SER A 116 -11.03 23.84 2.60
C SER A 116 -11.37 22.99 3.83
N ILE A 117 -10.33 22.47 4.49
CA ILE A 117 -10.45 21.75 5.75
C ILE A 117 -10.27 22.80 6.85
N GLU A 118 -11.32 23.03 7.64
CA GLU A 118 -11.25 23.88 8.83
C GLU A 118 -10.11 23.42 9.73
N SER A 119 -9.27 24.36 10.18
CA SER A 119 -8.08 24.09 11.00
C SER A 119 -8.41 23.36 12.30
N ASP A 120 -9.62 23.56 12.80
CA ASP A 120 -10.02 23.13 14.14
C ASP A 120 -10.62 21.71 14.14
N LYS A 121 -10.86 21.13 12.95
CA LYS A 121 -11.46 19.80 12.81
C LYS A 121 -10.39 18.73 12.56
N ILE A 122 -10.18 17.88 13.56
CA ILE A 122 -9.33 16.68 13.44
C ILE A 122 -9.91 15.73 12.38
N MET A 123 -9.11 15.37 11.39
CA MET A 123 -9.44 14.43 10.31
C MET A 123 -9.57 12.99 10.83
N ASP A 124 -10.29 12.14 10.10
CA ASP A 124 -10.33 10.70 10.41
C ASP A 124 -9.08 10.00 9.88
N CYS A 125 -8.53 9.08 10.66
CA CYS A 125 -7.29 8.37 10.38
C CYS A 125 -7.58 6.88 10.13
N ILE A 126 -7.17 6.37 8.98
CA ILE A 126 -7.40 4.98 8.58
C ILE A 126 -6.07 4.31 8.25
N ILE A 127 -5.83 3.17 8.88
CA ILE A 127 -4.73 2.28 8.52
C ILE A 127 -5.28 1.18 7.62
N ILE A 128 -4.78 1.12 6.38
CA ILE A 128 -5.14 0.08 5.42
C ILE A 128 -4.09 -1.03 5.46
N CYS A 129 -4.51 -2.26 5.73
CA CYS A 129 -3.62 -3.41 5.88
C CYS A 129 -4.15 -4.65 5.15
N PRO A 130 -3.26 -5.59 4.77
CA PRO A 130 -3.68 -6.83 4.12
C PRO A 130 -4.35 -7.81 5.11
N ASP A 131 -5.44 -8.46 4.69
CA ASP A 131 -6.04 -9.61 5.39
C ASP A 131 -6.63 -10.61 4.38
N LYS A 132 -6.32 -11.90 4.54
CA LYS A 132 -6.80 -12.99 3.68
C LYS A 132 -8.33 -13.13 3.70
N ASN A 133 -8.97 -12.73 4.78
CA ASN A 133 -10.41 -12.88 4.99
C ASN A 133 -11.20 -11.59 4.64
N ALA A 134 -10.52 -10.54 4.16
CA ALA A 134 -11.17 -9.29 3.80
C ALA A 134 -11.80 -9.32 2.40
N ASN A 135 -12.52 -8.26 2.07
CA ASN A 135 -12.99 -8.01 0.70
C ASN A 135 -11.81 -7.65 -0.23
N GLU A 136 -11.96 -7.95 -1.51
CA GLU A 136 -10.96 -7.72 -2.56
C GLU A 136 -11.03 -6.30 -3.14
N HIS A 137 -12.12 -5.56 -2.88
CA HIS A 137 -12.37 -4.24 -3.46
C HIS A 137 -12.93 -3.26 -2.42
N PHE A 138 -12.75 -1.96 -2.69
CA PHE A 138 -13.34 -0.87 -1.90
C PHE A 138 -14.72 -0.43 -2.40
N LYS A 139 -15.23 -0.99 -3.50
CA LYS A 139 -16.54 -0.64 -4.04
C LYS A 139 -17.65 -1.03 -3.06
N ASN A 140 -18.49 -0.07 -2.68
CA ASN A 140 -19.53 -0.21 -1.64
C ASN A 140 -18.99 -0.64 -0.27
N LYS A 141 -17.69 -0.46 -0.02
CA LYS A 141 -17.07 -0.77 1.27
C LYS A 141 -16.91 0.51 2.09
N GLU A 142 -17.31 0.45 3.35
CA GLU A 142 -17.00 1.51 4.31
C GLU A 142 -15.51 1.44 4.70
N LEU A 143 -14.78 2.54 4.54
CA LEU A 143 -13.37 2.61 4.92
C LEU A 143 -13.17 2.55 6.44
N LYS A 144 -14.16 3.02 7.23
CA LYS A 144 -14.16 3.02 8.69
C LYS A 144 -14.58 1.66 9.27
N GLU A 145 -13.99 0.58 8.78
CA GLU A 145 -14.42 -0.81 9.06
C GLU A 145 -14.31 -1.19 10.54
N THR A 146 -13.16 -0.94 11.19
CA THR A 146 -12.95 -1.34 12.59
C THR A 146 -12.27 -0.22 13.38
N ALA A 147 -12.93 0.29 14.42
CA ALA A 147 -12.38 1.33 15.28
C ALA A 147 -11.25 0.81 16.18
N ILE A 148 -10.17 1.59 16.34
CA ILE A 148 -9.12 1.33 17.31
C ILE A 148 -9.54 1.97 18.63
N LYS A 149 -10.13 1.16 19.54
CA LYS A 149 -10.85 1.60 20.75
C LYS A 149 -10.10 2.60 21.66
N GLN A 150 -8.77 2.63 21.61
CA GLN A 150 -7.95 3.49 22.47
C GLN A 150 -7.76 4.92 21.92
N PHE A 151 -8.10 5.17 20.64
CA PHE A 151 -7.90 6.47 20.01
C PHE A 151 -9.19 6.93 19.31
N THR A 152 -9.50 8.21 19.42
CA THR A 152 -10.64 8.81 18.74
C THR A 152 -10.33 8.99 17.26
N LYS A 153 -11.30 8.70 16.38
CA LYS A 153 -11.18 8.84 14.92
C LYS A 153 -10.08 8.00 14.26
N PHE A 154 -9.69 6.90 14.90
CA PHE A 154 -8.78 5.92 14.32
C PHE A 154 -9.51 4.64 13.94
N TYR A 155 -9.28 4.21 12.71
CA TYR A 155 -9.90 3.01 12.16
C TYR A 155 -8.87 2.16 11.43
N LYS A 156 -9.18 0.88 11.29
CA LYS A 156 -8.50 -0.07 10.41
C LYS A 156 -9.43 -0.42 9.27
N CYS A 157 -8.86 -0.56 8.09
CA CYS A 157 -9.53 -1.09 6.92
C CYS A 157 -8.70 -2.24 6.35
N ARG A 158 -9.32 -3.40 6.16
CA ARG A 158 -8.60 -4.58 5.66
C ARG A 158 -8.83 -4.77 4.18
N ILE A 159 -7.83 -5.21 3.44
CA ILE A 159 -8.00 -5.55 2.02
C ILE A 159 -7.37 -6.91 1.72
N LYS A 160 -8.08 -7.72 0.95
CA LYS A 160 -7.55 -9.02 0.54
C LYS A 160 -6.58 -8.85 -0.61
N LEU A 161 -5.43 -9.49 -0.48
CA LEU A 161 -4.44 -9.56 -1.54
C LEU A 161 -4.89 -10.55 -2.62
N PRO A 162 -4.56 -10.30 -3.89
CA PRO A 162 -4.88 -11.22 -4.97
C PRO A 162 -4.21 -12.58 -4.71
N SER A 163 -5.02 -13.63 -4.66
CA SER A 163 -4.55 -15.01 -4.61
C SER A 163 -4.48 -15.60 -6.03
N ARG A 164 -3.53 -16.51 -6.24
CA ARG A 164 -3.33 -17.20 -7.51
C ARG A 164 -4.40 -18.25 -7.78
#